data_AF-A0A356KY65-F1
#
_entry.id   AF-A0A356KY65-F1
#
_cell.length_a   1.000
_cell.length_b   1.000
_cell.length_c   1.000
_cell.angle_alpha   90.00
_cell.angle_beta   90.00
_cell.angle_gamma   90.00
#
_symmetry.space_group_name_H-M   'P 1'
#
loop_
_entity.id
_entity.type
_entity.pdbx_description
1 polymer ?
#
loop_
_entity_poly.entity_id
_entity_poly.type
_entity_poly.pdbx_seq_one_letter_code
_entity_poly.pdbx_strand_id
1 'polypeptide(L)'
;DLKPGNVLLRLPDGEVFLTDFGLVRLLEDNSSQLTASGSYLGSPGYLAPEQAAGEKHLVGPATDVYGLGATLYAALTGVPPIQGEDSVQTLLMTVSAPVTPPRELNPAVDRALNELVLRCLAKEPRERFPDAHSLQRALEDWLAQGGRRTPSWLGPALAVGAGLLTTAALGFALAFEGADAQRAEATPTPSPTPKRKILPGQTYHIDKGATKAMRERAMESYRAGKKAHEEGRTKEALARYNEALAVMKVANLYHSRGNIHADLRDFAAADADYTTAIELKPDNPQAYADRGLVRFQAQRFEEGLADLTRSLEQKDDPEVRFHRGEKLRLLKKFEPALEDAEHLTRHFPNSSLGPLLASRTYWIQGKPVDAEQAAREAIRRRPEGSGERRSLALALLDQKRWREALQAAEEALARADDPDSLRVRGLSRIKLGEVELGLADLERFVVLAPNSPFTKVLVPQLEEIRRQLGR
;
A
#
# COMPACT_ATOMS: atom_id res chain seq x y z
N ASP A 1 -2.84 17.71 12.11
CA ASP A 1 -3.08 16.36 12.67
C ASP A 1 -4.14 16.43 13.75
N LEU A 2 -5.36 16.81 13.36
CA LEU A 2 -6.48 16.91 14.29
C LEU A 2 -7.03 15.50 14.52
N LYS A 3 -6.98 15.06 15.77
CA LYS A 3 -7.44 13.75 16.25
C LYS A 3 -7.75 13.83 17.74
N PRO A 4 -8.55 12.90 18.30
CA PRO A 4 -8.93 12.94 19.72
C PRO A 4 -7.74 13.01 20.68
N GLY A 5 -6.65 12.29 20.39
CA GLY A 5 -5.44 12.30 21.23
C GLY A 5 -4.68 13.64 21.28
N ASN A 6 -4.99 14.58 20.37
CA ASN A 6 -4.38 15.91 20.31
C ASN A 6 -5.33 17.03 20.81
N VAL A 7 -6.51 16.65 21.33
CA VAL A 7 -7.51 17.55 21.90
C VAL A 7 -7.62 17.25 23.40
N LEU A 8 -7.17 18.16 24.25
CA LEU A 8 -7.29 18.02 25.70
C LEU A 8 -8.45 18.85 26.22
N LEU A 9 -9.16 18.27 27.19
CA LEU A 9 -10.19 18.96 27.96
C LEU A 9 -9.64 19.23 29.35
N ARG A 10 -9.56 20.51 29.73
CA ARG A 10 -9.28 20.88 31.12
C ARG A 10 -10.56 20.71 31.93
N LEU A 11 -10.46 19.98 33.04
CA LEU A 11 -11.52 19.89 34.02
C LEU A 11 -11.18 20.80 35.20
N PRO A 12 -12.18 21.50 35.80
CA PRO A 12 -13.62 21.30 35.63
C PRO A 12 -14.34 22.26 34.65
N ASP A 13 -13.63 23.21 34.05
CA ASP A 13 -14.20 24.28 33.22
C ASP A 13 -14.53 23.85 31.77
N GLY A 14 -14.01 22.71 31.33
CA GLY A 14 -14.27 22.15 30.00
C GLY A 14 -13.51 22.89 28.88
N GLU A 15 -12.48 23.67 29.23
CA GLU A 15 -11.71 24.39 28.23
C GLU A 15 -10.94 23.43 27.33
N VAL A 16 -11.02 23.65 26.01
CA VAL A 16 -10.44 22.79 24.98
C VAL A 16 -9.07 23.32 24.56
N PHE A 17 -8.05 22.47 24.65
CA PHE A 17 -6.68 22.78 24.22
C PHE A 17 -6.25 21.86 23.07
N LEU A 18 -5.55 22.43 22.09
CA LEU A 18 -4.83 21.66 21.08
C LEU A 18 -3.36 21.55 21.51
N THR A 19 -2.83 20.33 21.58
CA THR A 19 -1.54 20.08 22.24
C THR A 19 -0.43 19.56 21.32
N ASP A 20 -0.69 19.44 20.02
CA ASP A 20 0.29 18.97 19.04
C ASP A 20 0.29 19.86 17.78
N PHE A 21 1.29 20.73 17.72
CA PHE A 21 1.54 21.63 16.59
C PHE A 21 2.65 21.09 15.66
N GLY A 22 3.13 19.85 15.86
CA GLY A 22 4.29 19.30 15.12
C GLY A 22 4.07 19.11 13.62
N LEU A 23 2.82 19.24 13.15
CA LEU A 23 2.41 19.13 11.75
C LEU A 23 1.78 20.42 11.19
N VAL A 24 1.91 21.55 11.91
CA VAL A 24 1.46 22.85 11.42
C VAL A 24 2.33 23.28 10.25
N ARG A 25 1.73 23.44 9.08
CA ARG A 25 2.36 24.10 7.93
C ARG A 25 1.79 25.51 7.78
N LEU A 26 2.67 26.49 7.68
CA LEU A 26 2.34 27.75 7.03
C LEU A 26 2.28 27.47 5.51
N LEU A 27 1.34 28.11 4.81
CA LEU A 27 0.99 27.84 3.40
C LEU A 27 2.15 27.98 2.38
N GLU A 28 3.37 28.30 2.82
CA GLU A 28 4.53 28.59 1.97
C GLU A 28 5.70 27.59 2.10
N ASP A 29 5.65 26.57 2.96
CA ASP A 29 6.81 25.70 3.23
C ASP A 29 6.74 24.27 2.64
N ASN A 30 7.77 23.91 1.87
CA ASN A 30 7.88 22.73 0.99
C ASN A 30 8.64 21.53 1.63
N SER A 31 8.38 21.18 2.89
CA SER A 31 9.07 20.04 3.57
C SER A 31 8.15 18.82 3.73
N SER A 32 8.60 17.62 3.34
CA SER A 32 7.85 16.34 3.33
C SER A 32 7.52 15.79 4.74
N GLN A 33 6.31 15.24 4.93
CA GLN A 33 5.75 14.70 6.20
C GLN A 33 6.16 13.23 6.51
N LEU A 34 7.33 12.78 6.08
CA LEU A 34 7.81 11.41 6.34
C LEU A 34 8.95 11.43 7.37
N THR A 35 8.87 10.60 8.39
CA THR A 35 10.02 10.33 9.28
C THR A 35 11.04 9.45 8.56
N ALA A 36 12.29 9.48 9.03
CA ALA A 36 13.40 8.67 8.49
C ALA A 36 13.16 7.15 8.57
N SER A 37 12.22 6.69 9.40
CA SER A 37 11.82 5.27 9.55
C SER A 37 10.66 4.87 8.64
N GLY A 38 10.16 5.77 7.80
CA GLY A 38 9.12 5.46 6.84
C GLY A 38 7.71 5.40 7.40
N SER A 39 7.50 5.87 8.63
CA SER A 39 6.17 6.18 9.15
C SER A 39 5.72 7.54 8.63
N TYR A 40 4.46 7.62 8.21
CA TYR A 40 3.79 8.91 8.03
C TYR A 40 3.85 9.66 9.36
N LEU A 41 4.29 10.91 9.35
CA LEU A 41 4.18 11.79 10.49
C LEU A 41 2.69 12.18 10.59
N GLY A 42 1.91 11.48 11.43
CA GLY A 42 0.48 11.74 11.66
C GLY A 42 -0.38 10.48 11.84
N SER A 43 -1.67 10.67 12.11
CA SER A 43 -2.63 9.56 12.28
C SER A 43 -3.49 9.36 11.02
N PRO A 44 -3.22 8.32 10.20
CA PRO A 44 -3.76 8.21 8.83
C PRO A 44 -5.29 8.13 8.74
N GLY A 45 -5.99 7.68 9.79
CA GLY A 45 -7.45 7.65 9.84
C GLY A 45 -8.12 9.02 9.97
N TYR A 46 -7.34 10.09 10.20
CA TYR A 46 -7.81 11.47 10.33
C TYR A 46 -7.31 12.37 9.19
N LEU A 47 -6.52 11.81 8.27
CA LEU A 47 -5.96 12.52 7.13
C LEU A 47 -7.02 12.75 6.05
N ALA A 48 -7.04 13.92 5.42
CA ALA A 48 -7.98 14.19 4.33
C ALA A 48 -7.60 13.42 3.04
N PRO A 49 -8.58 13.07 2.17
CA PRO A 49 -8.37 12.42 0.87
C PRO A 49 -7.28 13.07 0.01
N GLU A 50 -7.28 14.39 -0.12
CA GLU A 50 -6.29 15.14 -0.92
C GLU A 50 -4.88 15.09 -0.30
N GLN A 51 -4.79 15.00 1.04
CA GLN A 51 -3.53 14.80 1.73
C GLN A 51 -3.04 13.34 1.56
N ALA A 52 -3.95 12.37 1.60
CA ALA A 52 -3.66 10.95 1.39
C ALA A 52 -3.23 10.66 -0.06
N ALA A 53 -3.86 11.30 -1.04
CA ALA A 53 -3.55 11.21 -2.47
C ALA A 53 -2.29 12.01 -2.87
N GLY A 54 -1.75 12.84 -1.98
CA GLY A 54 -0.59 13.69 -2.28
C GLY A 54 -0.91 14.88 -3.20
N GLU A 55 -2.17 15.26 -3.32
CA GLU A 55 -2.68 16.34 -4.17
C GLU A 55 -2.46 17.70 -3.50
N LYS A 56 -1.20 18.12 -3.38
CA LYS A 56 -0.79 19.32 -2.64
C LYS A 56 -1.54 20.60 -3.02
N HIS A 57 -1.98 20.72 -4.28
CA HIS A 57 -2.69 21.88 -4.81
C HIS A 57 -4.14 21.99 -4.30
N LEU A 58 -4.72 20.92 -3.76
CA LEU A 58 -6.06 20.90 -3.17
C LEU A 58 -6.05 21.05 -1.65
N VAL A 59 -4.87 21.03 -1.02
CA VAL A 59 -4.73 21.19 0.43
C VAL A 59 -5.01 22.64 0.82
N GLY A 60 -5.99 22.85 1.70
CA GLY A 60 -6.43 24.19 2.12
C GLY A 60 -7.38 24.14 3.32
N PRO A 61 -8.16 25.20 3.61
CA PRO A 61 -9.04 25.25 4.78
C PRO A 61 -10.06 24.09 4.85
N ALA A 62 -10.55 23.60 3.71
CA ALA A 62 -11.43 22.44 3.62
C ALA A 62 -10.76 21.10 4.01
N THR A 63 -9.43 21.05 4.03
CA THR A 63 -8.64 19.93 4.55
C THR A 63 -8.73 19.86 6.07
N ASP A 64 -8.63 21.01 6.74
CA ASP A 64 -8.78 21.08 8.21
C ASP A 64 -10.22 20.75 8.63
N VAL A 65 -11.21 21.14 7.82
CA VAL A 65 -12.62 20.75 7.99
C VAL A 65 -12.78 19.23 7.97
N TYR A 66 -12.07 18.52 7.09
CA TYR A 66 -12.07 17.05 7.09
C TYR A 66 -11.47 16.50 8.39
N GLY A 67 -10.30 17.01 8.82
CA GLY A 67 -9.66 16.57 10.07
C GLY A 67 -10.55 16.78 11.31
N LEU A 68 -11.26 17.92 11.38
CA LEU A 68 -12.27 18.18 12.40
C LEU A 68 -13.45 17.20 12.29
N GLY A 69 -13.95 16.96 11.08
CA GLY A 69 -15.01 15.98 10.82
C GLY A 69 -14.64 14.57 11.24
N ALA A 70 -13.40 14.13 10.94
CA ALA A 70 -12.88 12.82 11.33
C ALA A 70 -12.70 12.70 12.84
N THR A 71 -12.27 13.79 13.50
CA THR A 71 -12.17 13.85 14.97
C THR A 71 -13.55 13.75 15.61
N LEU A 72 -14.54 14.49 15.10
CA LEU A 72 -15.92 14.44 15.57
C LEU A 72 -16.55 13.06 15.32
N TYR A 73 -16.32 12.46 14.15
CA TYR A 73 -16.74 11.11 13.84
C TYR A 73 -16.22 10.11 14.87
N ALA A 74 -14.92 10.17 15.19
CA ALA A 74 -14.32 9.28 16.18
C ALA A 74 -14.87 9.50 17.59
N ALA A 75 -15.16 10.74 17.97
CA ALA A 75 -15.81 11.04 19.25
C ALA A 75 -17.23 10.45 19.34
N LEU A 76 -17.96 10.40 18.22
CA LEU A 76 -19.33 9.88 18.17
C LEU A 76 -19.41 8.35 18.06
N THR A 77 -18.43 7.71 17.43
CA THR A 77 -18.50 6.28 17.07
C THR A 77 -17.46 5.42 17.78
N GLY A 78 -16.45 6.02 18.40
CA GLY A 78 -15.33 5.32 19.03
C GLY A 78 -14.25 4.84 18.05
N VAL A 79 -14.42 5.02 16.75
CA VAL A 79 -13.47 4.61 15.69
C VAL A 79 -13.31 5.71 14.64
N PRO A 80 -12.16 5.83 13.94
CA PRO A 80 -12.01 6.82 12.88
C PRO A 80 -12.95 6.52 11.68
N PRO A 81 -13.23 7.51 10.82
CA PRO A 81 -14.17 7.36 9.69
C PRO A 81 -13.74 6.31 8.67
N ILE A 82 -12.43 6.16 8.49
CA ILE A 82 -11.82 5.14 7.65
C ILE A 82 -10.69 4.49 8.43
N GLN A 83 -10.70 3.16 8.49
CA GLN A 83 -9.65 2.38 9.11
C GLN A 83 -9.33 1.17 8.26
N GLY A 84 -8.09 1.13 7.79
CA GLY A 84 -7.50 -0.06 7.22
C GLY A 84 -6.76 -0.88 8.28
N GLU A 85 -6.51 -2.12 7.90
CA GLU A 85 -5.62 -3.09 8.50
C GLU A 85 -4.27 -2.44 8.88
N ASP A 86 -3.64 -1.72 7.95
CA ASP A 86 -2.41 -0.95 8.18
C ASP A 86 -2.56 0.53 7.78
N SER A 87 -1.52 1.34 8.04
CA SER A 87 -1.50 2.76 7.70
C SER A 87 -1.63 3.03 6.20
N VAL A 88 -1.09 2.15 5.35
CA VAL A 88 -1.12 2.29 3.89
C VAL A 88 -2.53 2.00 3.37
N GLN A 89 -3.16 0.93 3.85
CA GLN A 89 -4.53 0.59 3.52
C GLN A 89 -5.50 1.65 4.03
N THR A 90 -5.27 2.19 5.23
CA THR A 90 -6.08 3.30 5.75
C THR A 90 -6.03 4.50 4.81
N LEU A 91 -4.84 4.90 4.35
CA LEU A 91 -4.69 5.99 3.38
C LEU A 91 -5.37 5.69 2.04
N LEU A 92 -5.23 4.46 1.52
CA LEU A 92 -5.86 4.06 0.26
C LEU A 92 -7.39 4.10 0.34
N MET A 93 -7.95 3.60 1.45
CA MET A 93 -9.39 3.66 1.70
C MET A 93 -9.84 5.11 1.92
N THR A 94 -9.04 5.96 2.55
CA THR A 94 -9.38 7.37 2.77
C THR A 94 -9.65 8.09 1.46
N VAL A 95 -8.91 7.79 0.39
CA VAL A 95 -9.09 8.42 -0.92
C VAL A 95 -10.44 8.10 -1.57
N SER A 96 -10.90 6.84 -1.51
CA SER A 96 -12.01 6.38 -2.37
C SER A 96 -13.12 5.60 -1.66
N ALA A 97 -12.85 4.99 -0.51
CA ALA A 97 -13.85 4.17 0.17
C ALA A 97 -14.97 5.06 0.77
N PRO A 98 -16.24 4.65 0.65
CA PRO A 98 -17.33 5.37 1.29
C PRO A 98 -17.16 5.34 2.82
N VAL A 99 -17.54 6.44 3.47
CA VAL A 99 -17.56 6.51 4.93
C VAL A 99 -18.87 5.90 5.42
N THR A 100 -18.78 4.96 6.36
CA THR A 100 -19.95 4.43 7.05
C THR A 100 -20.65 5.57 7.81
N PRO A 101 -21.95 5.83 7.63
CA PRO A 101 -22.65 6.86 8.38
C PRO A 101 -22.53 6.67 9.90
N PRO A 102 -22.21 7.72 10.70
CA PRO A 102 -22.08 7.60 12.16
C PRO A 102 -23.26 6.92 12.84
N ARG A 103 -24.49 7.14 12.32
CA ARG A 103 -25.72 6.54 12.86
C ARG A 103 -25.81 5.04 12.72
N GLU A 104 -25.08 4.43 11.81
CA GLU A 104 -25.02 2.97 11.66
C GLU A 104 -24.17 2.35 12.77
N LEU A 105 -23.16 3.06 13.27
CA LEU A 105 -22.29 2.59 14.36
C LEU A 105 -22.81 3.04 15.74
N ASN A 106 -23.42 4.22 15.82
CA ASN A 106 -24.03 4.74 17.03
C ASN A 106 -25.44 5.30 16.72
N PRO A 107 -26.51 4.51 16.95
CA PRO A 107 -27.88 4.92 16.69
C PRO A 107 -28.36 6.14 17.50
N ALA A 108 -27.65 6.54 18.56
CA ALA A 108 -27.97 7.73 19.35
C ALA A 108 -27.61 9.04 18.63
N VAL A 109 -26.80 8.98 17.57
CA VAL A 109 -26.50 10.15 16.74
C VAL A 109 -27.77 10.58 16.00
N ASP A 110 -28.15 11.85 16.11
CA ASP A 110 -29.32 12.37 15.41
C ASP A 110 -29.03 12.59 13.92
N ARG A 111 -30.11 12.68 13.13
CA ARG A 111 -30.00 12.78 11.67
C ARG A 111 -29.26 14.03 11.20
N ALA A 112 -29.43 15.17 11.87
CA ALA A 112 -28.79 16.41 11.45
C ALA A 112 -27.28 16.37 11.71
N LEU A 113 -26.86 15.86 12.87
CA LEU A 113 -25.45 15.69 13.19
C LEU A 113 -24.76 14.68 12.26
N ASN A 114 -25.47 13.61 11.88
CA ASN A 114 -25.00 12.64 10.89
C ASN A 114 -24.63 13.30 9.56
N GLU A 115 -25.53 14.13 9.01
CA GLU A 115 -25.29 14.81 7.72
C GLU A 115 -24.18 15.85 7.82
N LEU A 116 -24.07 16.56 8.94
CA LEU A 116 -22.97 17.50 9.18
C LEU A 116 -21.61 16.79 9.16
N VAL A 117 -21.51 15.65 9.85
CA VAL A 117 -20.29 14.84 9.88
C VAL A 117 -19.96 14.27 8.49
N LEU A 118 -20.95 13.71 7.78
CA LEU A 118 -20.73 13.18 6.43
C LEU A 118 -20.31 14.29 5.44
N ARG A 119 -20.85 15.50 5.57
CA ARG A 119 -20.44 16.65 4.75
C ARG A 119 -18.99 17.05 5.03
N CYS A 120 -18.53 17.04 6.28
CA CYS A 120 -17.11 17.27 6.59
C CYS A 120 -16.21 16.20 5.96
N LEU A 121 -16.71 14.96 5.85
CA LEU A 121 -15.98 13.80 5.36
C LEU A 121 -16.15 13.54 3.85
N ALA A 122 -16.77 14.48 3.11
CA ALA A 122 -16.90 14.38 1.66
C ALA A 122 -15.53 14.24 1.00
N LYS A 123 -15.44 13.42 -0.06
CA LYS A 123 -14.13 13.13 -0.68
C LYS A 123 -13.56 14.35 -1.39
N GLU A 124 -14.41 15.05 -2.12
CA GLU A 124 -14.05 16.29 -2.82
C GLU A 124 -14.06 17.50 -1.86
N PRO A 125 -12.98 18.28 -1.73
CA PRO A 125 -12.91 19.43 -0.83
C PRO A 125 -14.04 20.47 -1.03
N ARG A 126 -14.48 20.65 -2.28
CA ARG A 126 -15.57 21.57 -2.66
C ARG A 126 -16.96 21.16 -2.13
N GLU A 127 -17.14 19.92 -1.73
CA GLU A 127 -18.39 19.40 -1.17
C GLU A 127 -18.46 19.60 0.36
N ARG A 128 -17.33 19.92 0.99
CA ARG A 128 -17.21 20.18 2.43
C ARG A 128 -17.65 21.61 2.77
N PHE A 129 -17.56 21.96 4.05
CA PHE A 129 -17.59 23.36 4.44
C PHE A 129 -16.31 24.05 3.93
N PRO A 130 -16.41 25.30 3.44
CA PRO A 130 -15.27 25.99 2.84
C PRO A 130 -14.17 26.28 3.87
N ASP A 131 -14.53 26.45 5.14
CA ASP A 131 -13.62 26.75 6.24
C ASP A 131 -14.22 26.31 7.60
N ALA A 132 -13.37 26.34 8.64
CA ALA A 132 -13.76 25.99 10.00
C ALA A 132 -14.84 26.91 10.59
N HIS A 133 -14.87 28.19 10.19
CA HIS A 133 -15.89 29.14 10.67
C HIS A 133 -17.29 28.79 10.14
N SER A 134 -17.38 28.30 8.91
CA SER A 134 -18.64 27.84 8.31
C SER A 134 -19.12 26.54 8.94
N LEU A 135 -18.20 25.62 9.30
CA LEU A 135 -18.53 24.44 10.09
C LEU A 135 -19.01 24.82 11.50
N GLN A 136 -18.32 25.74 12.17
CA GLN A 136 -18.71 26.24 13.49
C GLN A 136 -20.15 26.76 13.50
N ARG A 137 -20.50 27.67 12.57
CA ARG A 137 -21.86 28.20 12.47
C ARG A 137 -22.90 27.10 12.28
N ALA A 138 -22.62 26.11 11.44
CA ALA A 138 -23.53 24.99 11.22
C ALA A 138 -23.73 24.12 12.47
N LEU A 139 -22.69 23.93 13.29
CA LEU A 139 -22.77 23.22 14.57
C LEU A 139 -23.49 24.05 15.65
N GLU A 140 -23.26 25.35 15.71
CA GLU A 140 -23.96 26.28 16.61
C GLU A 140 -25.46 26.33 16.30
N ASP A 141 -25.82 26.40 15.02
CA ASP A 141 -27.21 26.35 14.57
C ASP A 141 -27.88 25.02 14.96
N TRP A 142 -27.18 23.89 14.84
CA TRP A 142 -27.66 22.58 15.26
C TRP A 142 -27.85 22.49 16.79
N LEU A 143 -26.91 23.03 17.58
CA LEU A 143 -27.01 23.12 19.04
C LEU A 143 -28.18 23.99 19.48
N ALA A 144 -28.36 25.17 18.85
CA ALA A 144 -29.44 26.11 19.14
C ALA A 144 -30.84 25.51 18.86
N GLN A 145 -30.92 24.57 17.92
CA GLN A 145 -32.15 23.84 17.57
C GLN A 145 -32.39 22.60 18.45
N GLY A 146 -31.59 22.38 19.49
CA GLY A 146 -31.73 21.26 20.43
C GLY A 146 -31.41 19.90 19.83
N GLY A 147 -30.60 19.84 18.76
CA GLY A 147 -30.10 18.60 18.16
C GLY A 147 -31.16 17.72 17.48
N ARG A 148 -32.30 18.29 17.04
CA ARG A 148 -33.46 17.51 16.56
C ARG A 148 -34.02 17.88 15.17
N ARG A 149 -33.48 18.90 14.48
CA ARG A 149 -34.01 19.35 13.17
C ARG A 149 -32.96 19.32 12.07
N THR A 150 -33.34 18.83 10.90
CA THR A 150 -32.51 18.82 9.68
C THR A 150 -32.29 20.24 9.16
N PRO A 151 -31.05 20.66 8.85
CA PRO A 151 -30.75 22.02 8.38
C PRO A 151 -31.43 22.38 7.06
N SER A 152 -31.83 23.64 6.90
CA SER A 152 -32.60 24.16 5.75
C SER A 152 -31.86 24.19 4.41
N TRP A 153 -30.55 23.98 4.37
CA TRP A 153 -29.74 23.92 3.13
C TRP A 153 -29.82 22.56 2.41
N LEU A 154 -30.44 21.54 3.02
CA LEU A 154 -30.83 20.28 2.39
C LEU A 154 -32.07 20.50 1.51
N GLY A 155 -31.90 21.11 0.32
CA GLY A 155 -32.95 21.18 -0.70
C GLY A 155 -33.35 19.78 -1.23
N PRO A 156 -34.47 19.67 -1.97
CA PRO A 156 -35.06 18.38 -2.39
C PRO A 156 -34.25 17.52 -3.39
N ALA A 157 -33.00 17.90 -3.70
CA ALA A 157 -32.17 17.24 -4.71
C ALA A 157 -31.66 15.83 -4.33
N LEU A 158 -31.76 15.41 -3.06
CA LEU A 158 -31.32 14.08 -2.60
C LEU A 158 -32.39 12.99 -2.65
N ALA A 159 -33.63 13.30 -3.05
CA ALA A 159 -34.70 12.29 -3.16
C ALA A 159 -34.53 11.33 -4.36
N VAL A 160 -33.60 11.60 -5.29
CA VAL A 160 -33.38 10.75 -6.49
C VAL A 160 -32.20 9.78 -6.31
N GLY A 161 -31.28 10.03 -5.38
CA GLY A 161 -30.06 9.21 -5.21
C GLY A 161 -30.23 7.91 -4.42
N ALA A 162 -31.24 7.83 -3.54
CA ALA A 162 -31.42 6.66 -2.66
C ALA A 162 -32.35 5.57 -3.23
N GLY A 163 -33.00 5.81 -4.38
CA GLY A 163 -34.00 4.91 -4.96
C GLY A 163 -33.55 4.08 -6.16
N LEU A 164 -32.33 4.27 -6.68
CA LEU A 164 -31.86 3.63 -7.93
C LEU A 164 -30.81 2.52 -7.74
N LEU A 165 -30.40 2.21 -6.50
CA LEU A 165 -29.41 1.16 -6.23
C LEU A 165 -30.00 -0.23 -5.96
N THR A 166 -31.33 -0.38 -5.91
CA THR A 166 -31.98 -1.69 -5.71
C THR A 166 -32.41 -2.39 -7.00
N THR A 167 -32.36 -1.73 -8.17
CA THR A 167 -32.75 -2.33 -9.46
C THR A 167 -31.59 -2.70 -10.39
N ALA A 168 -30.38 -2.16 -10.16
CA ALA A 168 -29.20 -2.52 -10.97
C ALA A 168 -28.60 -3.90 -10.61
N ALA A 169 -28.93 -4.45 -9.43
CA ALA A 169 -28.43 -5.75 -8.98
C ALA A 169 -29.24 -6.96 -9.49
N LEU A 170 -30.39 -6.76 -10.15
CA LEU A 170 -31.24 -7.86 -10.65
C LEU A 170 -31.33 -7.94 -12.18
N GLY A 171 -30.87 -6.91 -12.90
CA GLY A 171 -30.89 -6.86 -14.38
C GLY A 171 -29.66 -7.43 -15.08
N PHE A 172 -28.57 -7.70 -14.36
CA PHE A 172 -27.31 -8.18 -14.94
C PHE A 172 -27.15 -9.71 -14.91
N ALA A 173 -28.10 -10.42 -14.30
CA ALA A 173 -28.05 -11.88 -14.11
C ALA A 173 -28.99 -12.68 -15.04
N LEU A 174 -29.63 -12.06 -16.04
CA LEU A 174 -30.59 -12.74 -16.94
C LEU A 174 -30.39 -12.46 -18.44
N ALA A 175 -29.21 -12.02 -18.87
CA ALA A 175 -28.96 -11.82 -20.29
C ALA A 175 -27.53 -12.23 -20.67
N PHE A 176 -27.21 -13.53 -20.66
CA PHE A 176 -26.22 -14.14 -21.56
C PHE A 176 -26.36 -15.66 -21.51
N GLU A 177 -27.52 -16.14 -21.98
CA GLU A 177 -27.70 -17.51 -22.46
C GLU A 177 -28.09 -17.41 -23.94
N GLY A 178 -27.24 -17.94 -24.81
CA GLY A 178 -27.56 -18.23 -26.22
C GLY A 178 -27.32 -17.11 -27.23
N ALA A 179 -26.21 -17.19 -27.97
CA ALA A 179 -26.24 -17.16 -29.44
C ALA A 179 -24.85 -17.44 -30.04
N ASP A 180 -24.85 -18.46 -30.88
CA ASP A 180 -23.74 -19.05 -31.62
C ASP A 180 -23.03 -18.12 -32.64
N ALA A 181 -21.76 -18.46 -32.84
CA ALA A 181 -21.05 -18.68 -34.11
C ALA A 181 -21.09 -17.66 -35.27
N GLN A 182 -19.86 -17.44 -35.77
CA GLN A 182 -19.47 -16.95 -37.10
C GLN A 182 -19.57 -15.45 -37.38
N ARG A 183 -18.41 -14.78 -37.32
CA ARG A 183 -17.77 -14.19 -38.51
C ARG A 183 -16.28 -13.96 -38.30
N ALA A 184 -15.52 -14.50 -39.24
CA ALA A 184 -14.08 -14.36 -39.40
C ALA A 184 -13.72 -12.98 -40.01
N GLU A 185 -12.42 -12.72 -39.99
CA GLU A 185 -11.67 -11.69 -40.75
C GLU A 185 -11.65 -10.27 -40.17
N ALA A 186 -10.57 -9.94 -39.44
CA ALA A 186 -9.41 -9.23 -40.02
C ALA A 186 -8.47 -8.79 -38.88
N THR A 187 -7.41 -9.56 -38.66
CA THR A 187 -6.27 -9.17 -37.82
C THR A 187 -5.44 -8.11 -38.55
N PRO A 188 -5.09 -6.96 -37.94
CA PRO A 188 -3.97 -6.19 -38.45
C PRO A 188 -2.67 -6.90 -38.03
N THR A 189 -1.97 -7.44 -39.03
CA THR A 189 -0.60 -7.93 -38.94
C THR A 189 0.33 -6.88 -38.32
N PRO A 190 1.21 -7.22 -37.36
CA PRO A 190 2.30 -6.34 -36.98
C PRO A 190 3.30 -6.25 -38.14
N SER A 191 3.47 -5.05 -38.68
CA SER A 191 4.53 -4.75 -39.65
C SER A 191 5.90 -5.13 -39.07
N PRO A 192 6.79 -5.73 -39.87
CA PRO A 192 8.10 -6.16 -39.40
C PRO A 192 8.97 -4.94 -39.09
N THR A 193 9.31 -4.76 -37.81
CA THR A 193 10.40 -3.87 -37.42
C THR A 193 11.69 -4.39 -38.05
N PRO A 194 12.48 -3.54 -38.73
CA PRO A 194 13.69 -3.99 -39.38
C PRO A 194 14.68 -4.46 -38.31
N LYS A 195 15.19 -5.68 -38.47
CA LYS A 195 16.30 -6.24 -37.68
C LYS A 195 17.49 -5.29 -37.77
N ARG A 196 17.67 -4.44 -36.76
CA ARG A 196 18.90 -3.66 -36.59
C ARG A 196 19.96 -4.61 -36.05
N LYS A 197 21.03 -4.79 -36.82
CA LYS A 197 22.26 -5.44 -36.38
C LYS A 197 22.69 -4.87 -35.03
N ILE A 198 22.79 -5.74 -34.03
CA ILE A 198 23.42 -5.46 -32.75
C ILE A 198 24.90 -5.16 -33.02
N LEU A 199 25.36 -3.99 -32.57
CA LEU A 199 26.78 -3.64 -32.42
C LEU A 199 27.05 -3.44 -30.93
N PRO A 200 28.16 -3.98 -30.38
CA PRO A 200 28.53 -3.76 -29.00
C PRO A 200 29.11 -2.36 -28.83
N GLY A 201 28.43 -1.51 -28.09
CA GLY A 201 28.89 -0.16 -27.75
C GLY A 201 27.79 0.57 -27.01
N GLN A 202 28.02 0.93 -25.75
CA GLN A 202 27.10 1.76 -24.99
C GLN A 202 26.87 3.07 -25.77
N THR A 203 25.63 3.37 -26.13
CA THR A 203 25.26 4.63 -26.76
C THR A 203 25.20 5.73 -25.69
N TYR A 204 26.28 6.50 -25.59
CA TYR A 204 26.34 7.69 -24.75
C TYR A 204 25.73 8.86 -25.51
N HIS A 205 24.73 9.53 -24.93
CA HIS A 205 24.31 10.85 -25.42
C HIS A 205 25.19 11.88 -24.72
N ILE A 206 26.28 12.23 -25.37
CA ILE A 206 27.26 13.20 -24.86
C ILE A 206 26.86 14.60 -25.33
N ASP A 207 26.98 15.60 -24.45
CA ASP A 207 26.86 16.98 -24.87
C ASP A 207 27.83 17.28 -26.03
N LYS A 208 27.31 17.81 -27.13
CA LYS A 208 28.08 18.12 -28.34
C LYS A 208 29.22 19.11 -28.06
N GLY A 209 29.13 19.90 -26.98
CA GLY A 209 30.18 20.83 -26.54
C GLY A 209 31.23 20.24 -25.59
N ALA A 210 31.06 19.01 -25.07
CA ALA A 210 31.97 18.48 -24.05
C ALA A 210 33.30 17.99 -24.65
N THR A 211 34.42 18.48 -24.10
CA THR A 211 35.77 18.05 -24.48
C THR A 211 36.05 16.60 -24.05
N LYS A 212 37.08 15.97 -24.64
CA LYS A 212 37.52 14.61 -24.24
C LYS A 212 37.82 14.52 -22.74
N ALA A 213 38.52 15.52 -22.18
CA ALA A 213 38.86 15.58 -20.76
C ALA A 213 37.60 15.69 -19.87
N MET A 214 36.59 16.47 -20.28
CA MET A 214 35.32 16.56 -19.56
C MET A 214 34.60 15.20 -19.51
N ARG A 215 34.62 14.46 -20.63
CA ARG A 215 34.01 13.12 -20.71
C ARG A 215 34.73 12.11 -19.82
N GLU A 216 36.06 12.13 -19.82
CA GLU A 216 36.87 11.25 -18.97
C GLU A 216 36.62 11.52 -17.48
N ARG A 217 36.60 12.80 -17.08
CA ARG A 217 36.27 13.20 -15.71
C ARG A 217 34.85 12.78 -15.32
N ALA A 218 33.88 12.94 -16.21
CA ALA A 218 32.51 12.53 -15.93
C ALA A 218 32.37 11.00 -15.81
N MET A 219 33.14 10.20 -16.59
CA MET A 219 33.19 8.74 -16.42
C MET A 219 33.84 8.35 -15.09
N GLU A 220 34.84 9.11 -14.64
CA GLU A 220 35.45 8.93 -13.33
C GLU A 220 34.46 9.24 -12.20
N SER A 221 33.73 10.36 -12.28
CA SER A 221 32.65 10.67 -11.34
C SER A 221 31.57 9.57 -11.33
N TYR A 222 31.18 9.02 -12.49
CA TYR A 222 30.24 7.90 -12.53
C TYR A 222 30.78 6.67 -11.78
N ARG A 223 32.03 6.27 -12.02
CA ARG A 223 32.67 5.12 -11.32
C ARG A 223 32.79 5.37 -9.82
N ALA A 224 33.17 6.58 -9.42
CA ALA A 224 33.25 6.99 -8.02
C ALA A 224 31.86 6.94 -7.35
N GLY A 225 30.81 7.41 -8.04
CA GLY A 225 29.43 7.35 -7.56
C GLY A 225 28.96 5.91 -7.34
N LYS A 226 29.27 5.00 -8.27
CA LYS A 226 28.96 3.57 -8.12
C LYS A 226 29.62 2.95 -6.90
N LYS A 227 30.92 3.20 -6.72
CA LYS A 227 31.66 2.73 -5.55
C LYS A 227 31.09 3.30 -4.24
N ALA A 228 30.79 4.60 -4.20
CA ALA A 228 30.18 5.22 -3.04
C ALA A 228 28.80 4.61 -2.71
N HIS A 229 28.00 4.26 -3.73
CA HIS A 229 26.72 3.59 -3.54
C HIS A 229 26.90 2.19 -2.93
N GLU A 230 27.82 1.38 -3.47
CA GLU A 230 28.14 0.04 -2.95
C GLU A 230 28.62 0.08 -1.49
N GLU A 231 29.26 1.18 -1.06
CA GLU A 231 29.71 1.42 0.32
C GLU A 231 28.65 2.09 1.21
N GLY A 232 27.43 2.31 0.72
CA GLY A 232 26.34 2.95 1.48
C GLY A 232 26.51 4.46 1.69
N ARG A 233 27.47 5.11 1.02
CA ARG A 233 27.71 6.56 1.05
C ARG A 233 26.77 7.30 0.11
N THR A 234 25.46 7.21 0.38
CA THR A 234 24.37 7.62 -0.53
C THR A 234 24.45 9.09 -0.98
N LYS A 235 24.75 10.03 -0.07
CA LYS A 235 24.87 11.46 -0.40
C LYS A 235 26.01 11.74 -1.37
N GLU A 236 27.15 11.08 -1.17
CA GLU A 236 28.30 11.21 -2.05
C GLU A 236 28.02 10.57 -3.42
N ALA A 237 27.39 9.41 -3.43
CA ALA A 237 27.00 8.74 -4.67
C ALA A 237 26.09 9.63 -5.53
N LEU A 238 25.07 10.27 -4.94
CA LEU A 238 24.21 11.22 -5.65
C LEU A 238 24.98 12.41 -6.21
N ALA A 239 25.88 13.01 -5.42
CA ALA A 239 26.70 14.14 -5.87
C ALA A 239 27.55 13.74 -7.09
N ARG A 240 28.22 12.58 -7.02
CA ARG A 240 29.05 12.05 -8.11
C ARG A 240 28.25 11.69 -9.36
N TYR A 241 27.04 11.15 -9.21
CA TYR A 241 26.15 10.92 -10.35
C TYR A 241 25.66 12.22 -10.97
N ASN A 242 25.34 13.25 -10.18
CA ASN A 242 24.95 14.56 -10.70
C ASN A 242 26.09 15.25 -11.46
N GLU A 243 27.33 15.18 -10.96
CA GLU A 243 28.52 15.66 -11.67
C GLU A 243 28.69 14.97 -13.04
N ALA A 244 28.49 13.66 -13.09
CA ALA A 244 28.60 12.92 -14.33
C ALA A 244 27.45 13.26 -15.30
N LEU A 245 26.22 13.38 -14.81
CA LEU A 245 25.03 13.72 -15.60
C LEU A 245 25.06 15.13 -16.19
N ALA A 246 25.82 16.05 -15.60
CA ALA A 246 26.06 17.38 -16.17
C ALA A 246 26.83 17.32 -17.51
N VAL A 247 27.48 16.20 -17.85
CA VAL A 247 28.31 16.06 -19.06
C VAL A 247 27.84 14.92 -19.97
N MET A 248 27.33 13.83 -19.40
CA MET A 248 26.89 12.65 -20.14
C MET A 248 25.49 12.21 -19.77
N LYS A 249 24.70 11.83 -20.77
CA LYS A 249 23.40 11.17 -20.58
C LYS A 249 23.54 9.69 -20.92
N VAL A 250 23.44 8.84 -19.90
CA VAL A 250 23.68 7.39 -20.00
C VAL A 250 22.59 6.65 -19.25
N ALA A 251 21.92 5.72 -19.91
CA ALA A 251 20.80 4.96 -19.33
C ALA A 251 21.17 4.32 -17.98
N ASN A 252 22.33 3.66 -17.89
CA ASN A 252 22.79 3.00 -16.67
C ASN A 252 23.05 3.98 -15.52
N LEU A 253 23.41 5.23 -15.83
CA LEU A 253 23.67 6.24 -14.81
C LEU A 253 22.35 6.75 -14.22
N TYR A 254 21.39 7.09 -15.08
CA TYR A 254 20.03 7.40 -14.64
C TYR A 254 19.41 6.25 -13.85
N HIS A 255 19.53 5.00 -14.33
CA HIS A 255 19.07 3.82 -13.60
C HIS A 255 19.74 3.70 -12.22
N SER A 256 21.07 3.87 -12.14
CA SER A 256 21.80 3.80 -10.87
C SER A 256 21.42 4.91 -9.89
N ARG A 257 21.14 6.13 -10.38
CA ARG A 257 20.66 7.25 -9.56
C ARG A 257 19.21 7.04 -9.13
N GLY A 258 18.37 6.49 -10.01
CA GLY A 258 17.01 6.08 -9.72
C GLY A 258 16.93 5.06 -8.58
N ASN A 259 17.83 4.08 -8.54
CA ASN A 259 17.93 3.12 -7.43
C ASN A 259 18.19 3.85 -6.10
N ILE A 260 19.11 4.81 -6.09
CA ILE A 260 19.38 5.60 -4.88
C ILE A 260 18.15 6.41 -4.45
N HIS A 261 17.47 7.05 -5.40
CA HIS A 261 16.23 7.76 -5.09
C HIS A 261 15.15 6.82 -4.55
N ALA A 262 15.05 5.60 -5.06
CA ALA A 262 14.13 4.57 -4.56
C ALA A 262 14.48 4.16 -3.12
N ASP A 263 15.76 3.95 -2.81
CA ASP A 263 16.24 3.63 -1.46
C ASP A 263 15.97 4.77 -0.47
N LEU A 264 16.09 6.03 -0.93
CA LEU A 264 15.73 7.23 -0.18
C LEU A 264 14.21 7.48 -0.12
N ARG A 265 13.40 6.62 -0.75
CA ARG A 265 11.95 6.74 -0.88
C ARG A 265 11.47 7.99 -1.63
N ASP A 266 12.34 8.62 -2.41
CA ASP A 266 11.97 9.65 -3.37
C ASP A 266 11.49 8.99 -4.67
N PHE A 267 10.29 8.40 -4.59
CA PHE A 267 9.73 7.63 -5.70
C PHE A 267 9.46 8.46 -6.96
N ALA A 268 9.23 9.76 -6.80
CA ALA A 268 9.04 10.67 -7.93
C ALA A 268 10.34 10.87 -8.71
N ALA A 269 11.45 11.13 -8.01
CA ALA A 269 12.76 11.24 -8.65
C ALA A 269 13.21 9.90 -9.26
N ALA A 270 12.96 8.78 -8.56
CA ALA A 270 13.27 7.45 -9.08
C ALA A 270 12.49 7.13 -10.36
N ASP A 271 11.17 7.41 -10.40
CA ASP A 271 10.34 7.22 -11.59
C ASP A 271 10.81 8.05 -12.78
N ALA A 272 11.21 9.30 -12.55
CA ALA A 272 11.75 10.19 -13.58
C ALA A 272 13.08 9.68 -14.14
N ASP A 273 13.97 9.21 -13.27
CA ASP A 273 15.27 8.65 -13.64
C ASP A 273 15.12 7.35 -14.43
N TYR A 274 14.28 6.42 -13.98
CA TYR A 274 14.01 5.20 -14.73
C TYR A 274 13.35 5.48 -16.06
N THR A 275 12.44 6.47 -16.12
CA THR A 275 11.82 6.88 -17.39
C THR A 275 12.87 7.39 -18.37
N THR A 276 13.79 8.25 -17.91
CA THR A 276 14.90 8.71 -18.75
C THR A 276 15.82 7.56 -19.17
N ALA A 277 16.09 6.61 -18.27
CA ALA A 277 16.89 5.43 -18.59
C ALA A 277 16.24 4.56 -19.68
N ILE A 278 14.92 4.38 -19.63
CA ILE A 278 14.12 3.65 -20.61
C ILE A 278 14.07 4.39 -21.97
N GLU A 279 13.93 5.71 -21.96
CA GLU A 279 13.97 6.53 -23.18
C GLU A 279 15.32 6.41 -23.91
N LEU A 280 16.42 6.41 -23.16
CA LEU A 280 17.77 6.24 -23.69
C LEU A 280 18.06 4.80 -24.14
N LYS A 281 17.50 3.81 -23.43
CA LYS A 281 17.66 2.39 -23.73
C LYS A 281 16.33 1.63 -23.55
N PRO A 282 15.51 1.55 -24.61
CA PRO A 282 14.20 0.88 -24.53
C PRO A 282 14.26 -0.63 -24.33
N ASP A 283 15.40 -1.28 -24.64
CA ASP A 283 15.68 -2.70 -24.44
C ASP A 283 16.36 -2.97 -23.08
N ASN A 284 15.79 -2.41 -22.02
CA ASN A 284 16.28 -2.57 -20.66
C ASN A 284 15.19 -3.12 -19.73
N PRO A 285 14.98 -4.45 -19.69
CA PRO A 285 13.93 -5.05 -18.86
C PRO A 285 14.06 -4.70 -17.37
N GLN A 286 15.29 -4.52 -16.88
CA GLN A 286 15.53 -4.19 -15.48
C GLN A 286 14.98 -2.80 -15.12
N ALA A 287 15.19 -1.80 -15.98
CA ALA A 287 14.67 -0.45 -15.73
C ALA A 287 13.13 -0.41 -15.70
N TYR A 288 12.46 -1.21 -16.55
CA TYR A 288 11.01 -1.38 -16.44
C TYR A 288 10.63 -2.06 -15.13
N ALA A 289 11.30 -3.15 -14.73
CA ALA A 289 10.99 -3.84 -13.49
C ALA A 289 11.13 -2.92 -12.26
N ASP A 290 12.24 -2.20 -12.17
CA ASP A 290 12.52 -1.31 -11.04
C ASP A 290 11.57 -0.11 -11.01
N ARG A 291 11.24 0.47 -12.17
CA ARG A 291 10.20 1.50 -12.26
C ARG A 291 8.84 0.98 -11.85
N GLY A 292 8.50 -0.24 -12.27
CA GLY A 292 7.27 -0.90 -11.88
C GLY A 292 7.17 -1.06 -10.36
N LEU A 293 8.23 -1.56 -9.72
CA LEU A 293 8.30 -1.71 -8.26
C LEU A 293 8.22 -0.37 -7.52
N VAL A 294 8.89 0.67 -8.01
CA VAL A 294 8.78 2.02 -7.43
C VAL A 294 7.38 2.59 -7.60
N ARG A 295 6.73 2.40 -8.75
CA ARG A 295 5.33 2.81 -8.96
C ARG A 295 4.38 2.10 -8.01
N PHE A 296 4.61 0.84 -7.69
CA PHE A 296 3.88 0.14 -6.63
C PHE A 296 4.07 0.80 -5.26
N GLN A 297 5.29 1.20 -4.92
CA GLN A 297 5.57 1.92 -3.66
C GLN A 297 4.95 3.33 -3.64
N ALA A 298 4.83 3.95 -4.81
CA ALA A 298 4.12 5.21 -5.03
C ALA A 298 2.61 5.06 -5.25
N GLN A 299 2.04 3.87 -5.01
CA GLN A 299 0.60 3.57 -5.16
C GLN A 299 0.03 3.67 -6.59
N ARG A 300 0.89 3.76 -7.60
CA ARG A 300 0.54 3.75 -9.03
C ARG A 300 0.48 2.31 -9.56
N PHE A 301 -0.48 1.53 -9.06
CA PHE A 301 -0.50 0.07 -9.19
C PHE A 301 -0.65 -0.45 -10.63
N GLU A 302 -1.58 0.11 -11.41
CA GLU A 302 -1.80 -0.35 -12.79
C GLU A 302 -0.60 -0.01 -13.69
N GLU A 303 0.01 1.17 -13.50
CA GLU A 303 1.24 1.54 -14.21
C GLU A 303 2.41 0.64 -13.81
N GLY A 304 2.49 0.26 -12.53
CA GLY A 304 3.46 -0.71 -12.04
C GLY A 304 3.30 -2.10 -12.67
N LEU A 305 2.06 -2.60 -12.78
CA LEU A 305 1.77 -3.87 -13.46
C LEU A 305 2.14 -3.83 -14.95
N ALA A 306 1.85 -2.71 -15.62
CA ALA A 306 2.19 -2.51 -17.02
C ALA A 306 3.71 -2.57 -17.22
N ASP A 307 4.48 -1.93 -16.35
CA ASP A 307 5.95 -1.96 -16.39
C ASP A 307 6.52 -3.36 -16.12
N LEU A 308 6.02 -4.08 -15.11
CA LEU A 308 6.44 -5.46 -14.85
C LEU A 308 6.11 -6.38 -16.05
N THR A 309 4.95 -6.19 -16.67
CA THR A 309 4.57 -6.93 -17.88
C THR A 309 5.49 -6.60 -19.05
N ARG A 310 5.81 -5.32 -19.26
CA ARG A 310 6.71 -4.89 -20.32
C ARG A 310 8.15 -5.39 -20.12
N SER A 311 8.58 -5.55 -18.86
CA SER A 311 9.85 -6.19 -18.52
C SER A 311 9.85 -7.67 -18.95
N LEU A 312 8.78 -8.41 -18.61
CA LEU A 312 8.64 -9.83 -18.91
C LEU A 312 8.48 -10.14 -20.41
N GLU A 313 7.92 -9.21 -21.19
CA GLU A 313 7.89 -9.32 -22.66
C GLU A 313 9.29 -9.29 -23.29
N GLN A 314 10.26 -8.65 -22.63
CA GLN A 314 11.64 -8.54 -23.12
C GLN A 314 12.52 -9.68 -22.62
N LYS A 315 12.36 -10.05 -21.34
CA LYS A 315 13.11 -11.12 -20.70
C LYS A 315 12.20 -11.82 -19.71
N ASP A 316 11.97 -13.11 -19.93
CA ASP A 316 11.30 -13.95 -18.95
C ASP A 316 12.21 -14.16 -17.75
N ASP A 317 11.93 -13.40 -16.68
CA ASP A 317 12.70 -13.39 -15.45
C ASP A 317 11.82 -13.89 -14.29
N PRO A 318 12.22 -14.98 -13.61
CA PRO A 318 11.36 -15.60 -12.61
C PRO A 318 11.10 -14.70 -11.39
N GLU A 319 12.06 -13.85 -11.01
CA GLU A 319 11.88 -12.94 -9.88
C GLU A 319 10.90 -11.81 -10.24
N VAL A 320 11.02 -11.22 -11.43
CA VAL A 320 10.09 -10.20 -11.92
C VAL A 320 8.67 -10.78 -12.04
N ARG A 321 8.54 -12.01 -12.54
CA ARG A 321 7.25 -12.71 -12.65
C ARG A 321 6.65 -13.01 -11.28
N PHE A 322 7.47 -13.49 -10.34
CA PHE A 322 7.03 -13.68 -8.96
C PHE A 322 6.57 -12.36 -8.32
N HIS A 323 7.30 -11.27 -8.53
CA HIS A 323 6.89 -9.95 -8.08
C HIS A 323 5.56 -9.53 -8.69
N ARG A 324 5.37 -9.67 -10.01
CA ARG A 324 4.10 -9.37 -10.67
C ARG A 324 2.96 -10.19 -10.07
N GLY A 325 3.14 -11.49 -9.90
CA GLY A 325 2.17 -12.37 -9.27
C GLY A 325 1.82 -11.95 -7.84
N GLU A 326 2.80 -11.62 -7.00
CA GLU A 326 2.55 -11.12 -5.64
C GLU A 326 1.78 -9.80 -5.66
N LYS A 327 2.06 -8.90 -6.61
CA LYS A 327 1.30 -7.65 -6.76
C LYS A 327 -0.13 -7.90 -7.22
N LEU A 328 -0.34 -8.78 -8.19
CA LEU A 328 -1.67 -9.21 -8.65
C LEU A 328 -2.49 -9.81 -7.49
N ARG A 329 -1.86 -10.66 -6.68
CA ARG A 329 -2.46 -11.25 -5.48
C ARG A 329 -2.90 -10.18 -4.48
N LEU A 330 -2.06 -9.17 -4.21
CA LEU A 330 -2.40 -8.04 -3.33
C LEU A 330 -3.57 -7.21 -3.86
N LEU A 331 -3.68 -7.07 -5.19
CA LEU A 331 -4.79 -6.40 -5.87
C LEU A 331 -6.03 -7.31 -6.03
N LYS A 332 -6.02 -8.50 -5.43
CA LYS A 332 -7.09 -9.53 -5.53
C LYS A 332 -7.37 -10.00 -6.97
N LYS A 333 -6.42 -9.79 -7.90
CA LYS A 333 -6.44 -10.35 -9.26
C LYS A 333 -5.85 -11.76 -9.21
N PHE A 334 -6.63 -12.71 -8.68
CA PHE A 334 -6.10 -14.03 -8.32
C PHE A 334 -5.81 -14.93 -9.52
N GLU A 335 -6.67 -14.92 -10.53
CA GLU A 335 -6.51 -15.75 -11.73
C GLU A 335 -5.19 -15.42 -12.46
N PRO A 336 -4.87 -14.14 -12.78
CA PRO A 336 -3.57 -13.80 -13.35
C PRO A 336 -2.37 -14.11 -12.43
N ALA A 337 -2.55 -14.04 -11.10
CA ALA A 337 -1.49 -14.42 -10.16
C ALA A 337 -1.22 -15.93 -10.17
N LEU A 338 -2.27 -16.74 -10.31
CA LEU A 338 -2.14 -18.20 -10.46
C LEU A 338 -1.56 -18.58 -11.82
N GLU A 339 -1.89 -17.86 -12.90
CA GLU A 339 -1.23 -18.03 -14.20
C GLU A 339 0.29 -17.78 -14.10
N ASP A 340 0.72 -16.74 -13.37
CA ASP A 340 2.14 -16.51 -13.09
C ASP A 340 2.76 -17.63 -12.25
N ALA A 341 2.04 -18.15 -11.26
CA ALA A 341 2.49 -19.28 -10.44
C ALA A 341 2.66 -20.57 -11.25
N GLU A 342 1.73 -20.85 -12.18
CA GLU A 342 1.78 -21.97 -13.11
C GLU A 342 2.93 -21.84 -14.10
N HIS A 343 3.12 -20.64 -14.67
CA HIS A 343 4.25 -20.35 -15.54
C HIS A 343 5.57 -20.58 -14.82
N LEU A 344 5.73 -20.03 -13.60
CA LEU A 344 6.92 -20.26 -12.77
C LEU A 344 7.15 -21.74 -12.50
N THR A 345 6.09 -22.49 -12.20
CA THR A 345 6.16 -23.93 -11.96
C THR A 345 6.61 -24.70 -13.19
N ARG A 346 6.09 -24.35 -14.37
CA ARG A 346 6.37 -25.05 -15.63
C ARG A 346 7.76 -24.74 -16.18
N HIS A 347 8.17 -23.48 -16.16
CA HIS A 347 9.40 -23.01 -16.81
C HIS A 347 10.61 -22.97 -15.86
N PHE A 348 10.38 -22.91 -14.55
CA PHE A 348 11.43 -22.90 -13.53
C PHE A 348 11.18 -23.99 -12.47
N PRO A 349 11.18 -25.28 -12.86
CA PRO A 349 10.71 -26.38 -12.01
C PRO A 349 11.54 -26.60 -10.73
N ASN A 350 12.80 -26.14 -10.72
CA ASN A 350 13.68 -26.23 -9.55
C ASN A 350 13.48 -25.07 -8.57
N SER A 351 12.67 -24.07 -8.90
CA SER A 351 12.39 -22.91 -8.05
C SER A 351 11.14 -23.14 -7.18
N SER A 352 11.19 -22.71 -5.92
CA SER A 352 10.02 -22.69 -5.03
C SER A 352 9.05 -21.55 -5.31
N LEU A 353 9.44 -20.55 -6.14
CA LEU A 353 8.66 -19.33 -6.37
C LEU A 353 7.24 -19.59 -6.88
N GLY A 354 7.07 -20.50 -7.85
CA GLY A 354 5.75 -20.84 -8.40
C GLY A 354 4.81 -21.42 -7.34
N PRO A 355 5.15 -22.56 -6.72
CA PRO A 355 4.32 -23.13 -5.65
C PRO A 355 4.14 -22.20 -4.44
N LEU A 356 5.13 -21.38 -4.12
CA LEU A 356 5.02 -20.39 -3.05
C LEU A 356 3.97 -19.31 -3.37
N LEU A 357 3.99 -18.77 -4.59
CA LEU A 357 2.99 -17.81 -5.04
C LEU A 357 1.59 -18.42 -5.07
N ALA A 358 1.46 -19.65 -5.58
CA ALA A 358 0.20 -20.39 -5.58
C ALA A 358 -0.33 -20.57 -4.15
N SER A 359 0.53 -21.02 -3.22
CA SER A 359 0.18 -21.21 -1.81
C SER A 359 -0.38 -19.94 -1.17
N ARG A 360 0.34 -18.82 -1.32
CA ARG A 360 -0.10 -17.51 -0.78
C ARG A 360 -1.39 -17.03 -1.42
N THR A 361 -1.59 -17.31 -2.70
CA THR A 361 -2.79 -16.92 -3.46
C THR A 361 -4.02 -17.73 -3.02
N TYR A 362 -3.89 -19.04 -2.89
CA TYR A 362 -4.96 -19.88 -2.36
C TYR A 362 -5.31 -19.55 -0.90
N TRP A 363 -4.30 -19.23 -0.09
CA TRP A 363 -4.52 -18.85 1.32
C TRP A 363 -5.42 -17.61 1.42
N ILE A 364 -5.12 -16.54 0.68
CA ILE A 364 -5.93 -15.31 0.71
C ILE A 364 -7.32 -15.49 0.08
N GLN A 365 -7.49 -16.48 -0.81
CA GLN A 365 -8.80 -16.87 -1.36
C GLN A 365 -9.64 -17.70 -0.36
N GLY A 366 -9.12 -18.04 0.82
CA GLY A 366 -9.81 -18.91 1.78
C GLY A 366 -9.86 -20.37 1.33
N LYS A 367 -8.88 -20.82 0.53
CA LYS A 367 -8.71 -22.20 0.05
C LYS A 367 -7.52 -22.87 0.74
N PRO A 368 -7.62 -23.20 2.05
CA PRO A 368 -6.45 -23.57 2.83
C PRO A 368 -5.90 -24.97 2.49
N VAL A 369 -6.70 -25.86 1.89
CA VAL A 369 -6.23 -27.18 1.42
C VAL A 369 -5.32 -27.04 0.19
N ASP A 370 -5.75 -26.24 -0.80
CA ASP A 370 -4.94 -25.94 -1.98
C ASP A 370 -3.66 -25.17 -1.59
N ALA A 371 -3.78 -24.25 -0.63
CA ALA A 371 -2.66 -23.51 -0.07
C ALA A 371 -1.61 -24.42 0.59
N GLU A 372 -2.07 -25.41 1.37
CA GLU A 372 -1.20 -26.42 2.00
C GLU A 372 -0.47 -27.26 0.94
N GLN A 373 -1.20 -27.77 -0.06
CA GLN A 373 -0.61 -28.61 -1.11
C GLN A 373 0.52 -27.87 -1.83
N ALA A 374 0.25 -26.61 -2.23
CA ALA A 374 1.23 -25.75 -2.86
C ALA A 374 2.40 -25.39 -1.92
N ALA A 375 2.16 -25.16 -0.63
CA ALA A 375 3.22 -24.90 0.35
C ALA A 375 4.15 -26.10 0.53
N ARG A 376 3.59 -27.31 0.63
CA ARG A 376 4.38 -28.55 0.73
C ARG A 376 5.23 -28.76 -0.51
N GLU A 377 4.71 -28.42 -1.68
CA GLU A 377 5.50 -28.42 -2.91
C GLU A 377 6.63 -27.39 -2.88
N ALA A 378 6.36 -26.16 -2.43
CA ALA A 378 7.39 -25.14 -2.27
C ALA A 378 8.52 -25.61 -1.34
N ILE A 379 8.18 -26.26 -0.22
CA ILE A 379 9.16 -26.84 0.73
C ILE A 379 9.97 -27.97 0.08
N ARG A 380 9.35 -28.83 -0.75
CA ARG A 380 10.10 -29.89 -1.46
C ARG A 380 11.16 -29.30 -2.38
N ARG A 381 10.88 -28.17 -3.03
CA ARG A 381 11.84 -27.49 -3.92
C ARG A 381 12.88 -26.68 -3.18
N ARG A 382 12.53 -26.14 -2.00
CA ARG A 382 13.42 -25.35 -1.15
C ARG A 382 13.33 -25.74 0.33
N PRO A 383 13.95 -26.86 0.75
CA PRO A 383 13.83 -27.40 2.10
C PRO A 383 14.46 -26.53 3.20
N GLU A 384 15.31 -25.56 2.85
CA GLU A 384 15.93 -24.62 3.78
C GLU A 384 15.16 -23.30 3.92
N GLY A 385 14.14 -23.07 3.09
CA GLY A 385 13.35 -21.83 3.08
C GLY A 385 12.44 -21.68 4.31
N SER A 386 12.50 -20.51 4.95
CA SER A 386 11.61 -20.14 6.07
C SER A 386 10.23 -19.70 5.57
N GLY A 387 10.16 -18.96 4.47
CA GLY A 387 8.92 -18.41 3.92
C GLY A 387 7.95 -19.47 3.39
N GLU A 388 8.48 -20.58 2.87
CA GLU A 388 7.72 -21.74 2.42
C GLU A 388 7.04 -22.45 3.60
N ARG A 389 7.75 -22.60 4.72
CA ARG A 389 7.21 -23.16 5.97
C ARG A 389 6.21 -22.26 6.65
N ARG A 390 6.46 -20.95 6.68
CA ARG A 390 5.46 -19.97 7.11
C ARG A 390 4.16 -20.13 6.35
N SER A 391 4.24 -20.27 5.02
CA SER A 391 3.05 -20.43 4.17
C SER A 391 2.30 -21.74 4.50
N LEU A 392 3.01 -22.84 4.77
CA LEU A 392 2.42 -24.08 5.26
C LEU A 392 1.76 -23.90 6.64
N ALA A 393 2.45 -23.24 7.57
CA ALA A 393 1.95 -23.01 8.93
C ALA A 393 0.64 -22.19 8.92
N LEU A 394 0.56 -21.15 8.09
CA LEU A 394 -0.64 -20.34 7.89
C LEU A 394 -1.80 -21.19 7.33
N ALA A 395 -1.55 -21.99 6.29
CA ALA A 395 -2.56 -22.87 5.71
C ALA A 395 -3.10 -23.91 6.72
N LEU A 396 -2.23 -24.50 7.53
CA LEU A 396 -2.62 -25.47 8.57
C LEU A 396 -3.38 -24.81 9.73
N LEU A 397 -3.02 -23.58 10.09
CA LEU A 397 -3.72 -22.81 11.12
C LEU A 397 -5.18 -22.58 10.74
N ASP A 398 -5.45 -22.18 9.48
CA ASP A 398 -6.81 -21.95 8.99
C ASP A 398 -7.65 -23.23 8.92
N GLN A 399 -7.00 -24.38 8.71
CA GLN A 399 -7.62 -25.71 8.82
C GLN A 399 -7.82 -26.17 10.27
N LYS A 400 -7.44 -25.38 11.27
CA LYS A 400 -7.51 -25.74 12.70
C LYS A 400 -6.63 -26.94 13.07
N ARG A 401 -5.60 -27.23 12.29
CA ARG A 401 -4.64 -28.33 12.51
C ARG A 401 -3.49 -27.86 13.39
N TRP A 402 -3.83 -27.50 14.63
CA TRP A 402 -2.96 -26.75 15.55
C TRP A 402 -1.58 -27.40 15.79
N ARG A 403 -1.51 -28.73 15.95
CA ARG A 403 -0.24 -29.42 16.18
C ARG A 403 0.71 -29.32 14.98
N GLU A 404 0.18 -29.48 13.78
CA GLU A 404 0.98 -29.40 12.55
C GLU A 404 1.34 -27.94 12.22
N ALA A 405 0.42 -27.01 12.47
CA ALA A 405 0.70 -25.57 12.33
C ALA A 405 1.81 -25.12 13.29
N LEU A 406 1.77 -25.58 14.55
CA LEU A 406 2.82 -25.37 15.55
C LEU A 406 4.18 -25.89 15.04
N GLN A 407 4.23 -27.16 14.60
CA GLN A 407 5.47 -27.74 14.07
C GLN A 407 6.02 -26.95 12.88
N ALA A 408 5.17 -26.63 11.89
CA ALA A 408 5.58 -25.87 10.71
C ALA A 408 6.10 -24.46 11.07
N ALA A 409 5.47 -23.80 12.05
CA ALA A 409 5.91 -22.50 12.54
C ALA A 409 7.25 -22.58 13.29
N GLU A 410 7.47 -23.62 14.10
CA GLU A 410 8.76 -23.85 14.78
C GLU A 410 9.88 -24.11 13.77
N GLU A 411 9.61 -24.91 12.74
CA GLU A 411 10.59 -25.12 11.67
C GLU A 411 10.91 -23.85 10.87
N ALA A 412 9.93 -22.94 10.70
CA ALA A 412 10.15 -21.64 10.09
C ALA A 412 11.03 -20.74 10.97
N LEU A 413 10.72 -20.68 12.27
CA LEU A 413 11.44 -19.87 13.25
C LEU A 413 12.86 -20.37 13.55
N ALA A 414 13.12 -21.66 13.37
CA ALA A 414 14.47 -22.21 13.44
C ALA A 414 15.40 -21.69 12.33
N ARG A 415 14.84 -21.06 11.28
CA ARG A 415 15.58 -20.58 10.10
C ARG A 415 15.66 -19.06 10.01
N ALA A 416 14.60 -18.35 10.43
CA ALA A 416 14.55 -16.90 10.44
C ALA A 416 13.60 -16.40 11.51
N ASP A 417 13.91 -15.25 12.12
CA ASP A 417 12.94 -14.56 12.97
C ASP A 417 11.87 -13.93 12.07
N ASP A 418 10.65 -14.43 12.19
CA ASP A 418 9.54 -14.11 11.30
C ASP A 418 8.28 -13.85 12.13
N PRO A 419 7.75 -12.61 12.11
CA PRO A 419 6.61 -12.25 12.95
C PRO A 419 5.38 -13.13 12.71
N ASP A 420 5.06 -13.44 11.45
CA ASP A 420 3.90 -14.27 11.13
C ASP A 420 4.02 -15.69 11.67
N SER A 421 5.21 -16.28 11.65
CA SER A 421 5.48 -17.60 12.24
C SER A 421 5.38 -17.56 13.76
N LEU A 422 5.82 -16.48 14.42
CA LEU A 422 5.56 -16.25 15.85
C LEU A 422 4.07 -16.20 16.14
N ARG A 423 3.30 -15.47 15.32
CA ARG A 423 1.85 -15.39 15.46
C ARG A 423 1.18 -16.76 15.31
N VAL A 424 1.54 -17.53 14.28
CA VAL A 424 0.99 -18.88 14.07
C VAL A 424 1.37 -19.81 15.23
N ARG A 425 2.62 -19.76 15.69
CA ARG A 425 3.09 -20.57 16.84
C ARG A 425 2.31 -20.22 18.10
N GLY A 426 2.20 -18.93 18.40
CA GLY A 426 1.50 -18.44 19.59
C GLY A 426 0.03 -18.84 19.61
N LEU A 427 -0.69 -18.63 18.50
CA LEU A 427 -2.09 -19.04 18.36
C LEU A 427 -2.26 -20.56 18.50
N SER A 428 -1.36 -21.35 17.90
CA SER A 428 -1.42 -22.81 17.96
C SER A 428 -1.19 -23.32 19.38
N ARG A 429 -0.22 -22.76 20.12
CA ARG A 429 0.07 -23.08 21.52
C ARG A 429 -1.12 -22.81 22.44
N ILE A 430 -1.76 -21.64 22.30
CA ILE A 430 -2.98 -21.31 23.07
C ILE A 430 -4.08 -22.36 22.81
N LYS A 431 -4.29 -22.75 21.55
CA LYS A 431 -5.29 -23.78 21.21
C LYS A 431 -4.94 -25.18 21.71
N LEU A 432 -3.68 -25.44 22.02
CA LEU A 432 -3.20 -26.71 22.58
C LEU A 432 -3.11 -26.69 24.12
N GLY A 433 -3.43 -25.57 24.77
CA GLY A 433 -3.40 -25.41 26.23
C GLY A 433 -2.08 -24.86 26.78
N GLU A 434 -1.10 -24.55 25.93
CA GLU A 434 0.17 -23.92 26.30
C GLU A 434 0.02 -22.39 26.32
N VAL A 435 -0.88 -21.88 27.17
CA VAL A 435 -1.35 -20.49 27.12
C VAL A 435 -0.21 -19.51 27.36
N GLU A 436 0.63 -19.72 28.37
CA GLU A 436 1.71 -18.80 28.73
C GLU A 436 2.78 -18.69 27.63
N LEU A 437 3.17 -19.83 27.05
CA LEU A 437 4.12 -19.87 25.94
C LEU A 437 3.54 -19.20 24.69
N GLY A 438 2.23 -19.40 24.45
CA GLY A 438 1.55 -18.79 23.33
C GLY A 438 1.41 -17.28 23.46
N LEU A 439 1.13 -16.77 24.66
CA LEU A 439 1.09 -15.33 24.92
C LEU A 439 2.46 -14.68 24.72
N ALA A 440 3.54 -15.30 25.21
CA ALA A 440 4.90 -14.79 25.02
C ALA A 440 5.28 -14.65 23.54
N ASP A 441 4.84 -15.60 22.70
CA ASP A 441 5.04 -15.52 21.24
C ASP A 441 4.26 -14.36 20.60
N LEU A 442 3.00 -14.17 21.01
CA LEU A 442 2.16 -13.08 20.50
C LEU A 442 2.65 -11.71 20.94
N GLU A 443 3.19 -11.59 22.15
CA GLU A 443 3.83 -10.35 22.63
C GLU A 443 5.08 -10.02 21.80
N ARG A 444 5.91 -11.02 21.51
CA ARG A 444 7.06 -10.83 20.61
C ARG A 444 6.62 -10.45 19.19
N PHE A 445 5.53 -11.03 18.70
CA PHE A 445 4.93 -10.63 17.42
C PHE A 445 4.53 -9.14 17.41
N VAL A 446 3.85 -8.66 18.45
CA VAL A 446 3.44 -7.25 18.58
C VAL A 446 4.64 -6.31 18.53
N VAL A 447 5.74 -6.68 19.20
CA VAL A 447 6.98 -5.89 19.20
C VAL A 447 7.64 -5.86 17.82
N LEU A 448 7.69 -6.98 17.12
CA LEU A 448 8.35 -7.07 15.81
C LEU A 448 7.49 -6.52 14.67
N ALA A 449 6.18 -6.52 14.81
CA ALA A 449 5.24 -6.08 13.80
C ALA A 449 4.19 -5.08 14.35
N PRO A 450 4.62 -3.93 14.91
CA PRO A 450 3.73 -3.00 15.61
C PRO A 450 2.66 -2.38 14.69
N ASN A 451 2.96 -2.28 13.39
CA ASN A 451 2.04 -1.74 12.37
C ASN A 451 1.19 -2.82 11.70
N SER A 452 1.32 -4.10 12.12
CA SER A 452 0.54 -5.19 11.54
C SER A 452 -0.94 -5.04 11.89
N PRO A 453 -1.84 -5.37 10.95
CA PRO A 453 -3.29 -5.41 11.20
C PRO A 453 -3.65 -6.31 12.37
N PHE A 454 -2.95 -7.45 12.46
CA PHE A 454 -3.15 -8.43 13.51
C PHE A 454 -2.73 -7.89 14.88
N THR A 455 -1.73 -7.00 14.94
CA THR A 455 -1.28 -6.39 16.21
C THR A 455 -2.39 -5.57 16.85
N LYS A 456 -3.11 -4.76 16.07
CA LYS A 456 -4.24 -3.96 16.59
C LYS A 456 -5.36 -4.83 17.17
N VAL A 457 -5.59 -6.00 16.58
CA VAL A 457 -6.60 -6.97 17.03
C VAL A 457 -6.12 -7.75 18.26
N LEU A 458 -4.84 -8.10 18.30
CA LEU A 458 -4.25 -8.93 19.34
C LEU A 458 -4.04 -8.19 20.66
N VAL A 459 -3.62 -6.91 20.63
CA VAL A 459 -3.29 -6.17 21.86
C VAL A 459 -4.43 -6.17 22.90
N PRO A 460 -5.69 -5.83 22.56
CA PRO A 460 -6.79 -5.89 23.52
C PRO A 460 -7.06 -7.30 24.05
N GLN A 461 -6.87 -8.33 23.21
CA GLN A 461 -7.07 -9.73 23.61
C GLN A 461 -6.00 -10.19 24.59
N LEU A 462 -4.74 -9.78 24.37
CA LEU A 462 -3.63 -10.10 25.26
C LEU A 462 -3.82 -9.46 26.65
N GLU A 463 -4.30 -8.21 26.70
CA GLU A 463 -4.61 -7.52 27.96
C GLU A 463 -5.73 -8.21 28.74
N GLU A 464 -6.79 -8.63 28.07
CA GLU A 464 -7.90 -9.35 28.72
C GLU A 464 -7.46 -10.72 29.25
N ILE A 465 -6.65 -11.46 28.49
CA ILE A 465 -6.13 -12.76 28.94
C ILE A 465 -5.18 -12.57 30.14
N ARG A 466 -4.34 -11.53 30.15
CA ARG A 466 -3.49 -11.20 31.30
C ARG A 466 -4.32 -10.92 32.56
N ARG A 467 -5.38 -10.12 32.41
CA ARG A 467 -6.33 -9.82 33.49
C ARG A 467 -6.95 -11.09 34.07
N GLN A 468 -7.36 -12.03 33.22
CA GLN A 468 -7.92 -13.32 33.64
C GLN A 468 -6.91 -14.24 34.33
N LEU A 469 -5.63 -14.14 33.94
CA LEU A 469 -4.52 -14.87 34.57
C LEU A 469 -3.98 -14.19 35.84
N GLY A 470 -4.57 -13.06 36.26
CA GLY A 470 -4.17 -12.33 37.46
C GLY A 470 -2.80 -11.65 37.34
N ARG A 471 -2.42 -11.23 36.12
CA ARG A 471 -1.13 -10.60 35.82
C ARG A 471 -1.28 -9.18 35.28
#